data_AF-A0A929UQZ1-F1
#
_entry.id   AF-A0A929UQZ1-F1
#
_cell.length_a   1.000
_cell.length_b   1.000
_cell.length_c   1.000
_cell.angle_alpha   90.00
_cell.angle_beta   90.00
_cell.angle_gamma   90.00
#
_symmetry.space_group_name_H-M   'P 1'
#
loop_
_entity.id
_entity.type
_entity.pdbx_description
1 polymer ?
#
loop_
_entity_poly.entity_id
_entity_poly.type
_entity_poly.pdbx_seq_one_letter_code
_entity_poly.pdbx_strand_id
1 'polypeptide(L)' 'ASFDQGKIIERAKSMVPLLVPLFISAFRRANDLAMAMEARCYHGGEGRTKMKPLIYQRRDLLTYLFFACYLGTMIAVMV' A
#
# COMPACT_ATOMS: atom_id res chain seq x y z
N ALA A 1 -6.97 12.54 -24.42
CA ALA A 1 -6.77 11.44 -25.39
C ALA A 1 -7.77 10.33 -25.10
N SER A 2 -8.39 9.79 -26.14
CA SER A 2 -9.47 8.79 -26.02
C SER A 2 -8.89 7.39 -25.87
N PHE A 3 -8.57 7.00 -24.63
CA PHE A 3 -7.94 5.69 -24.34
C PHE A 3 -8.93 4.51 -24.25
N ASP A 4 -10.23 4.78 -24.40
CA ASP A 4 -11.30 3.82 -24.09
C ASP A 4 -12.18 3.45 -25.31
N GLN A 5 -11.70 3.70 -26.53
CA GLN A 5 -12.43 3.37 -27.76
C GLN A 5 -11.71 2.24 -28.52
N GLY A 6 -12.44 1.20 -28.92
CA GLY A 6 -11.92 0.03 -29.66
C GLY A 6 -11.96 -1.30 -28.89
N LYS A 7 -11.52 -2.38 -29.55
CA LYS A 7 -11.42 -3.74 -28.97
C LYS A 7 -10.39 -3.79 -27.84
N ILE A 8 -10.46 -4.78 -26.94
CA ILE A 8 -9.56 -4.92 -25.77
C ILE A 8 -8.07 -4.78 -26.15
N ILE A 9 -7.65 -5.35 -27.28
CA ILE A 9 -6.25 -5.31 -27.77
C ILE A 9 -5.82 -3.89 -28.15
N GLU A 10 -6.71 -3.07 -28.73
CA GLU A 10 -6.42 -1.70 -29.14
C GLU A 10 -6.29 -0.77 -27.91
N ARG A 11 -7.14 -1.01 -26.90
CA ARG A 11 -7.04 -0.32 -25.59
C ARG A 11 -5.73 -0.64 -24.87
N ALA A 12 -5.29 -1.89 -24.87
CA ALA A 12 -4.01 -2.26 -24.27
C ALA A 12 -2.82 -1.56 -24.95
N LYS A 13 -2.84 -1.47 -26.29
CA LYS A 13 -1.80 -0.77 -27.05
C LYS A 13 -1.79 0.74 -26.80
N SER A 14 -2.96 1.37 -26.65
CA SER A 14 -3.06 2.82 -26.41
C SER A 14 -2.56 3.24 -25.02
N MET A 15 -2.46 2.30 -24.07
CA MET A 15 -1.89 2.54 -22.73
C MET A 15 -0.36 2.49 -22.70
N VAL A 16 0.30 1.81 -23.64
CA VAL A 16 1.77 1.66 -23.65
C VAL A 16 2.51 3.01 -23.65
N PRO A 17 2.13 4.02 -24.48
CA PRO A 17 2.78 5.32 -24.49
C PRO A 17 2.61 6.12 -23.19
N LEU A 18 1.61 5.79 -22.37
CA LEU A 18 1.44 6.38 -21.04
C LEU A 18 2.27 5.64 -19.99
N LEU A 19 2.26 4.32 -20.03
CA LEU A 19 2.94 3.47 -19.05
C LEU A 19 4.46 3.65 -19.10
N VAL A 20 5.06 3.63 -20.30
CA VAL A 20 6.52 3.76 -20.47
C VAL A 20 7.10 5.01 -19.79
N PRO A 21 6.62 6.24 -20.07
CA PRO A 21 7.13 7.43 -19.39
C PRO A 21 6.80 7.46 -17.90
N LEU A 22 5.66 6.90 -17.47
CA LEU A 22 5.31 6.78 -16.05
C LEU A 22 6.33 5.90 -15.31
N PHE A 23 6.70 4.76 -15.89
CA PHE A 23 7.72 3.87 -15.32
C PHE A 23 9.08 4.56 -15.22
N ILE A 24 9.53 5.22 -16.29
CA ILE A 24 10.80 5.96 -16.31
C ILE A 24 10.79 7.06 -15.23
N SER A 25 9.68 7.78 -15.09
CA SER A 25 9.50 8.81 -14.05
C SER A 25 9.53 8.23 -12.64
N ALA A 26 8.84 7.11 -12.41
CA ALA A 26 8.81 6.43 -11.13
C ALA A 26 10.20 5.92 -10.71
N PHE A 27 10.96 5.32 -11.64
CA PHE A 27 12.32 4.86 -11.36
C PHE A 27 13.28 6.01 -11.08
N ARG A 28 13.19 7.12 -11.81
CA ARG A 28 13.99 8.32 -11.50
C ARG A 28 13.72 8.81 -10.08
N ARG A 29 12.44 8.93 -9.70
CA ARG A 29 12.05 9.32 -8.34
C ARG A 29 12.56 8.34 -7.29
N ALA A 30 12.51 7.03 -7.57
CA ALA A 30 13.04 6.02 -6.65
C ALA A 30 14.55 6.17 -6.45
N ASN A 31 15.31 6.47 -7.52
CA ASN A 31 16.74 6.70 -7.45
C ASN A 31 17.09 7.97 -6.66
N ASP A 32 16.39 9.07 -6.93
CA ASP A 32 16.57 10.33 -6.20
C ASP A 32 16.23 10.15 -4.70
N LEU A 33 15.19 9.36 -4.40
CA LEU A 33 14.81 9.02 -3.03
C LEU A 33 15.88 8.15 -2.35
N ALA A 34 16.41 7.14 -3.03
CA ALA A 34 17.46 6.27 -2.49
C ALA A 34 18.72 7.09 -2.15
N MET A 35 19.17 7.95 -3.06
CA MET A 35 20.29 8.86 -2.82
C MET A 35 20.02 9.80 -1.64
N ALA A 36 18.80 10.34 -1.52
CA ALA A 36 18.42 11.17 -0.39
C ALA A 36 18.37 10.39 0.95
N MET A 37 18.02 9.10 0.91
CA MET A 37 18.03 8.22 2.08
C MET A 37 19.47 7.96 2.54
N GLU A 38 20.38 7.63 1.61
CA GLU A 38 21.80 7.41 1.90
C GLU A 38 22.49 8.68 2.42
N ALA A 39 22.19 9.85 1.83
CA ALA A 39 22.70 11.15 2.30
C ALA A 39 22.23 11.49 3.73
N ARG A 40 21.07 10.96 4.16
CA ARG A 40 20.56 11.05 5.54
C ARG A 40 21.02 9.89 6.41
N CYS A 41 22.05 9.17 5.98
CA CYS A 41 22.65 8.02 6.65
C CYS A 41 21.64 6.90 6.97
N TYR A 42 20.63 6.70 6.13
CA TYR A 42 19.68 5.60 6.30
C TYR A 42 20.29 4.29 5.80
N HIS A 43 20.69 3.42 6.73
CA HIS A 43 21.37 2.13 6.44
C HIS A 43 20.58 0.89 6.89
N GLY A 44 19.27 1.02 7.16
CA GLY A 44 18.45 -0.07 7.65
C GLY A 44 17.47 0.34 8.74
N GLY A 45 16.61 -0.60 9.13
CA GLY A 45 15.51 -0.38 10.08
C GLY A 45 15.76 -0.85 11.52
N GLU A 46 16.81 -1.63 11.76
CA GLU A 46 17.12 -2.16 13.10
C GLU A 46 17.57 -1.06 14.05
N GLY A 47 17.15 -1.15 15.32
CA GLY A 47 17.53 -0.19 16.37
C GLY A 47 16.96 1.22 16.21
N ARG A 48 16.07 1.49 15.24
CA ARG A 48 15.49 2.82 15.03
C ARG A 48 14.18 3.01 15.80
N THR A 49 13.98 4.21 16.34
CA THR A 49 12.70 4.63 16.94
C THR A 49 11.67 4.96 15.85
N LYS A 50 10.38 4.70 16.13
CA LYS A 50 9.28 5.04 15.21
C LYS A 50 8.82 6.48 15.48
N MET A 51 8.81 7.33 14.44
CA MET A 51 8.29 8.71 14.54
C MET A 51 6.76 8.73 14.73
N LYS A 52 6.05 7.76 14.16
CA LYS A 52 4.59 7.61 14.27
C LYS A 52 4.27 6.23 14.86
N PRO A 53 4.31 6.07 16.19
CA PRO A 53 3.89 4.82 16.81
C PRO A 53 2.39 4.60 16.66
N LEU A 54 1.96 3.34 16.65
CA LEU A 54 0.53 2.98 16.67
C LEU A 54 -0.02 3.26 18.07
N ILE A 55 -1.08 4.07 18.16
CA ILE A 55 -1.74 4.43 19.43
C ILE A 55 -3.11 3.76 19.44
N TYR A 56 -3.31 2.79 20.34
CA TYR A 56 -4.59 2.14 20.51
C TYR A 56 -5.63 3.09 21.10
N GLN A 57 -6.81 3.09 20.49
CA GLN A 57 -7.95 3.87 20.94
C GLN A 57 -9.05 2.96 21.49
N ARG A 58 -9.99 3.55 22.25
CA ARG A 58 -11.14 2.82 22.79
C ARG A 58 -11.99 2.14 21.70
N ARG A 59 -11.99 2.69 20.49
CA ARG A 59 -12.68 2.11 19.33
C ARG A 59 -12.07 0.77 18.94
N ASP A 60 -10.74 0.64 18.98
CA ASP A 60 -10.04 -0.60 18.65
C ASP A 60 -10.45 -1.71 19.64
N LEU A 61 -10.55 -1.38 20.93
CA LEU A 61 -11.05 -2.30 21.95
C LEU A 61 -12.48 -2.78 21.66
N LEU A 62 -13.38 -1.86 21.30
CA LEU A 62 -14.76 -2.21 20.96
C LEU A 62 -14.81 -3.12 19.72
N THR A 63 -14.01 -2.83 18.70
CA THR A 63 -13.90 -3.66 17.51
C THR A 63 -13.38 -5.06 17.85
N TYR A 64 -12.34 -5.18 18.68
CA TYR A 64 -11.85 -6.47 19.14
C TYR A 64 -12.93 -7.27 19.89
N LEU A 65 -13.70 -6.63 20.77
CA LEU A 65 -14.78 -7.28 21.50
C LEU A 65 -15.88 -7.77 20.57
N PHE A 66 -16.29 -6.94 19.60
CA PHE A 66 -17.29 -7.32 18.61
C PHE A 66 -16.84 -8.53 17.77
N PHE A 67 -15.59 -8.54 17.31
CA PHE A 67 -15.01 -9.67 16.58
C PHE A 67 -14.95 -10.94 17.43
N ALA A 68 -14.57 -10.82 18.71
CA ALA A 68 -14.52 -11.96 19.63
C ALA A 68 -15.91 -12.56 19.89
N CYS A 69 -16.92 -11.71 20.11
CA CYS A 69 -18.30 -12.14 20.26
C CYS A 69 -18.82 -12.82 18.98
N TYR A 70 -18.58 -12.24 17.82
CA TYR A 70 -18.98 -12.81 16.53
C TYR A 70 -18.37 -14.21 16.33
N LEU A 71 -17.05 -14.34 16.51
CA LEU A 71 -16.37 -15.64 16.44
C LEU A 71 -16.94 -16.65 17.45
N GLY A 72 -17.17 -16.22 18.69
CA GLY A 72 -17.77 -17.07 19.73
C GLY A 72 -19.15 -17.60 19.33
N THR A 73 -20.01 -16.73 18.80
CA THR A 73 -21.34 -17.16 18.30
C THR A 73 -21.25 -18.11 17.11
N MET A 74 -20.33 -17.87 16.18
CA MET A 74 -20.14 -18.76 15.02
C MET A 74 -19.71 -20.16 15.45
N ILE A 75 -18.76 -20.25 16.39
CA ILE A 75 -18.29 -21.53 16.93
C ILE A 75 -19.42 -22.23 17.69
N ALA A 76 -20.15 -21.50 18.54
CA ALA A 76 -21.27 -22.06 19.29
C ALA A 76 -22.43 -22.56 18.41
N VAL A 77 -22.60 -22.01 17.21
CA VAL A 77 -23.60 -22.47 16.21
C VAL A 77 -23.07 -23.66 15.40
N MET A 78 -21.75 -23.74 15.21
CA MET A 78 -21.10 -24.80 14.44
C MET A 78 -20.87 -26.08 15.27
N VAL A 79 -20.78 -25.96 16.60
CA VAL A 79 -20.76 -27.06 17.58
C VAL A 79 -22.18 -27.53 17.85
#